data_AF-A0A938WQE2-F1
#
_entry.id   AF-A0A938WQE2-F1
#
_cell.length_a   1.000
_cell.length_b   1.000
_cell.length_c   1.000
_cell.angle_alpha   90.00
_cell.angle_beta   90.00
_cell.angle_gamma   90.00
#
_symmetry.space_group_name_H-M   'P 1'
#
loop_
_entity.id
_entity.type
_entity.pdbx_description
1 polymer ?
#
loop_
_entity_poly.entity_id
_entity_poly.type
_entity_poly.pdbx_seq_one_letter_code
_entity_poly.pdbx_strand_id
1 'polypeptide(L)'
;MNYRFTLEPYKGVSTRHTCPNCHRKSCFAKYIDTEKQISFPDYVGRCNHEQKCGYNYTPKMYFDENPMAKERLSEEFVPMSKPRISLPPVPSFIEPEIMRKSLKLYHTNKLFQFLSFHFGQEATEELMLRYHVGTSKHWPGATVFWQVDISGRVRTGKVMLYNSENGRRIKEPHNYITWVHSLLKKENFNLRQCLFGEHLLSSDRQRPVALVESEKSALISSFYLPQYLWIASGGKNGAFNRDAMSVLRNRRVLLFPDLGATDYWNSKMEMIRSLGIEVSLFDFMERNATKEERDAGYDIADFLLREETKEAIFNRLITLNPALRMLVETFDLQLVNVEKAPLSATVQHTRKGLFKR
;
A
#
# COMPACT_ATOMS: atom_id res chain seq x y z
N MET A 1 -17.19 -19.29 1.32
CA MET A 1 -18.44 -19.12 0.53
C MET A 1 -18.03 -19.13 -0.93
N ASN A 2 -18.31 -20.21 -1.66
CA ASN A 2 -18.16 -20.18 -3.12
C ASN A 2 -19.43 -19.56 -3.68
N TYR A 3 -19.31 -18.38 -4.26
CA TYR A 3 -20.41 -17.71 -4.95
C TYR A 3 -20.57 -18.35 -6.33
N ARG A 4 -21.79 -18.73 -6.71
CA ARG A 4 -22.08 -19.35 -8.01
C ARG A 4 -21.69 -18.45 -9.18
N PHE A 5 -21.95 -17.16 -9.05
CA PHE A 5 -21.57 -16.15 -10.04
C PHE A 5 -20.34 -15.39 -9.56
N THR A 6 -19.27 -15.44 -10.33
CA THR A 6 -17.98 -14.80 -9.99
C THR A 6 -17.48 -13.95 -11.15
N LEU A 7 -16.62 -12.98 -10.88
CA LEU A 7 -15.94 -12.25 -11.95
C LEU A 7 -14.90 -13.16 -12.61
N GLU A 8 -14.78 -13.05 -13.94
CA GLU A 8 -13.81 -13.77 -14.74
C GLU A 8 -12.39 -13.60 -14.15
N PRO A 9 -11.76 -14.70 -13.69
CA PRO A 9 -10.44 -14.68 -13.10
C PRO A 9 -9.42 -14.09 -14.08
N TYR A 10 -8.52 -13.26 -13.56
CA TYR A 10 -7.48 -12.65 -14.39
C TYR A 10 -6.45 -13.69 -14.84
N LYS A 11 -6.39 -13.96 -16.15
CA LYS A 11 -5.34 -14.81 -16.77
C LYS A 11 -4.48 -14.05 -17.78
N GLY A 12 -4.64 -12.73 -17.86
CA GLY A 12 -3.93 -11.85 -18.80
C GLY A 12 -4.86 -10.86 -19.48
N VAL A 13 -4.30 -10.07 -20.42
CA VAL A 13 -5.02 -9.02 -21.16
C VAL A 13 -6.22 -9.57 -21.94
N SER A 14 -6.16 -10.83 -22.38
CA SER A 14 -7.25 -11.53 -23.09
C SER A 14 -8.49 -11.76 -22.24
N THR A 15 -8.35 -11.87 -20.91
CA THR A 15 -9.47 -11.98 -19.95
C THR A 15 -9.99 -10.63 -19.47
N ARG A 16 -9.61 -9.55 -20.16
CA ARG A 16 -10.11 -8.20 -19.91
C ARG A 16 -10.69 -7.63 -21.20
N HIS A 17 -11.97 -7.37 -21.15
CA HIS A 17 -12.76 -6.95 -22.29
C HIS A 17 -12.85 -5.43 -22.34
N THR A 18 -13.50 -4.91 -23.38
CA THR A 18 -13.83 -3.50 -23.50
C THR A 18 -14.99 -3.16 -22.56
N CYS A 19 -14.85 -2.11 -21.75
CA CYS A 19 -15.94 -1.68 -20.87
C CYS A 19 -17.08 -1.05 -21.69
N PRO A 20 -18.35 -1.43 -21.47
CA PRO A 20 -19.48 -0.86 -22.20
C PRO A 20 -19.74 0.61 -21.86
N ASN A 21 -19.29 1.10 -20.69
CA ASN A 21 -19.51 2.49 -20.27
C ASN A 21 -18.38 3.45 -20.68
N CYS A 22 -17.12 3.11 -20.42
CA CYS A 22 -16.00 4.00 -20.76
C CYS A 22 -15.30 3.66 -22.07
N HIS A 23 -15.73 2.59 -22.76
CA HIS A 23 -15.19 2.10 -24.04
C HIS A 23 -13.67 1.80 -24.06
N ARG A 24 -13.02 1.78 -22.89
CA ARG A 24 -11.61 1.43 -22.77
C ARG A 24 -11.43 -0.08 -22.91
N LYS A 25 -10.46 -0.48 -23.73
CA LYS A 25 -10.07 -1.88 -23.92
C LYS A 25 -9.37 -2.42 -22.67
N SER A 26 -9.40 -3.73 -22.49
CA SER A 26 -8.62 -4.45 -21.46
C SER A 26 -8.86 -4.00 -20.01
N CYS A 27 -10.06 -3.49 -19.71
CA CYS A 27 -10.37 -2.98 -18.37
C CYS A 27 -11.66 -3.56 -17.78
N PHE A 28 -12.37 -4.45 -18.48
CA PHE A 28 -13.65 -4.99 -18.05
C PHE A 28 -13.57 -6.48 -17.74
N ALA A 29 -14.07 -6.89 -16.57
CA ALA A 29 -14.19 -8.30 -16.17
C ALA A 29 -15.67 -8.71 -16.21
N LYS A 30 -16.00 -9.74 -17.00
CA LYS A 30 -17.38 -10.26 -17.11
C LYS A 30 -17.72 -11.14 -15.91
N TYR A 31 -18.99 -11.24 -15.55
CA TYR A 31 -19.44 -12.28 -14.62
C TYR A 31 -19.59 -13.62 -15.34
N ILE A 32 -19.18 -14.70 -14.69
CA ILE A 32 -19.27 -16.08 -15.17
C ILE A 32 -20.06 -16.92 -14.17
N ASP A 33 -20.88 -17.83 -14.68
CA ASP A 33 -21.49 -18.89 -13.89
C ASP A 33 -20.51 -20.04 -13.74
N THR A 34 -20.13 -20.35 -12.50
CA THR A 34 -19.21 -21.46 -12.19
C THR A 34 -19.83 -22.82 -12.49
N GLU A 35 -21.17 -22.90 -12.56
CA GLU A 35 -21.92 -24.10 -12.92
C GLU A 35 -22.20 -24.20 -14.43
N LYS A 36 -21.82 -23.16 -15.22
CA LYS A 36 -22.01 -23.05 -16.68
C LYS A 36 -23.46 -23.25 -17.17
N GLN A 37 -24.46 -23.07 -16.32
CA GLN A 37 -25.87 -23.19 -16.72
C GLN A 37 -26.38 -21.92 -17.42
N ILE A 38 -25.80 -20.75 -17.09
CA ILE A 38 -26.09 -19.49 -17.78
C ILE A 38 -24.82 -18.83 -18.30
N SER A 39 -24.89 -18.37 -19.55
CA SER A 39 -23.95 -17.42 -20.12
C SER A 39 -24.53 -16.02 -20.03
N PHE A 40 -23.87 -15.14 -19.27
CA PHE A 40 -24.29 -13.75 -19.20
C PHE A 40 -23.94 -12.99 -20.49
N PRO A 41 -24.75 -11.99 -20.88
CA PRO A 41 -24.40 -11.06 -21.94
C PRO A 41 -23.13 -10.26 -21.66
N ASP A 42 -22.52 -9.75 -22.73
CA ASP A 42 -21.20 -9.08 -22.69
C ASP A 42 -21.14 -7.79 -21.86
N TYR A 43 -22.29 -7.22 -21.48
CA TYR A 43 -22.38 -6.03 -20.63
C TYR A 43 -22.46 -6.36 -19.13
N VAL A 44 -22.69 -7.62 -18.74
CA VAL A 44 -22.78 -8.00 -17.32
C VAL A 44 -21.37 -8.22 -16.76
N GLY A 45 -20.90 -7.27 -15.95
CA GLY A 45 -19.53 -7.27 -15.45
C GLY A 45 -19.15 -6.01 -14.70
N ARG A 46 -17.87 -5.93 -14.34
CA ARG A 46 -17.28 -4.83 -13.57
C ARG A 46 -16.09 -4.22 -14.30
N CYS A 47 -16.06 -2.89 -14.36
CA CYS A 47 -14.92 -2.14 -14.85
C CYS A 47 -13.85 -1.99 -13.76
N ASN A 48 -12.59 -2.20 -14.12
CA ASN A 48 -11.44 -2.05 -13.23
C ASN A 48 -11.18 -0.57 -12.86
N HIS A 49 -11.70 0.39 -13.64
CA HIS A 49 -11.58 1.82 -13.38
C HIS A 49 -12.72 2.33 -12.48
N GLU A 50 -12.86 1.78 -11.29
CA GLU A 50 -14.00 2.05 -10.39
C GLU A 50 -14.17 3.53 -10.05
N GLN A 51 -13.08 4.28 -9.88
CA GLN A 51 -13.15 5.70 -9.53
C GLN A 51 -13.49 6.61 -10.72
N LYS A 52 -13.05 6.25 -11.93
CA LYS A 52 -13.28 7.07 -13.14
C LYS A 52 -14.53 6.67 -13.91
N CYS A 53 -14.87 5.39 -13.90
CA CYS A 53 -15.94 4.80 -14.69
C CYS A 53 -17.06 4.23 -13.82
N GLY A 54 -16.74 3.63 -12.66
CA GLY A 54 -17.73 3.13 -11.70
C GLY A 54 -18.63 1.98 -12.20
N TYR A 55 -18.49 1.55 -13.44
CA TYR A 55 -19.43 0.60 -14.04
C TYR A 55 -19.35 -0.78 -13.39
N ASN A 56 -20.46 -1.22 -12.80
CA ASN A 56 -20.62 -2.53 -12.20
C ASN A 56 -22.07 -3.00 -12.37
N TYR A 57 -22.30 -3.81 -13.39
CA TYR A 57 -23.61 -4.41 -13.66
C TYR A 57 -23.60 -5.87 -13.21
N THR A 58 -24.28 -6.15 -12.09
CA THR A 58 -24.17 -7.43 -11.39
C THR A 58 -25.18 -8.46 -11.89
N PRO A 59 -24.95 -9.77 -11.68
CA PRO A 59 -25.92 -10.82 -12.01
C PRO A 59 -27.28 -10.59 -11.35
N LYS A 60 -27.31 -10.01 -10.14
CA LYS A 60 -28.56 -9.65 -9.46
C LYS A 60 -29.37 -8.66 -10.30
N MET A 61 -28.75 -7.58 -10.76
CA MET A 61 -29.40 -6.57 -11.62
C MET A 61 -29.89 -7.20 -12.93
N TYR A 62 -29.09 -8.08 -13.53
CA TYR A 62 -29.50 -8.82 -14.72
C TYR A 62 -30.76 -9.67 -14.49
N PHE A 63 -30.83 -10.43 -13.38
CA PHE A 63 -32.00 -11.27 -13.07
C PHE A 63 -33.22 -10.48 -12.62
N ASP A 64 -33.04 -9.30 -12.02
CA ASP A 64 -34.14 -8.40 -11.69
C ASP A 64 -34.80 -7.84 -12.97
N GLU A 65 -34.01 -7.58 -14.01
CA GLU A 65 -34.48 -7.11 -15.32
C GLU A 65 -34.88 -8.24 -16.29
N ASN A 66 -34.47 -9.49 -16.02
CA ASN A 66 -34.77 -10.66 -16.85
C ASN A 66 -35.38 -11.82 -16.02
N PRO A 67 -36.65 -11.69 -15.54
CA PRO A 67 -37.28 -12.70 -14.68
C PRO A 67 -37.37 -14.09 -15.34
N MET A 68 -37.58 -14.16 -16.65
CA MET A 68 -37.64 -15.40 -17.42
C MET A 68 -36.31 -16.20 -17.38
N ALA A 69 -35.16 -15.51 -17.27
CA ALA A 69 -33.86 -16.17 -17.15
C ALA A 69 -33.65 -16.78 -15.76
N LYS A 70 -34.33 -16.23 -14.74
CA LYS A 70 -34.34 -16.74 -13.36
C LYS A 70 -35.28 -17.94 -13.22
N GLU A 71 -36.41 -17.95 -13.93
CA GLU A 71 -37.35 -19.08 -13.94
C GLU A 71 -36.76 -20.34 -14.60
N ARG A 72 -36.04 -20.19 -15.72
CA ARG A 72 -35.32 -21.31 -16.38
C ARG A 72 -34.25 -21.97 -15.49
N LEU A 73 -33.67 -21.22 -14.54
CA LEU A 73 -32.73 -21.76 -13.54
C LEU A 73 -33.42 -22.56 -12.43
N SER A 74 -34.72 -22.32 -12.20
CA SER A 74 -35.48 -22.93 -11.10
C SER A 74 -36.17 -24.24 -11.49
N GLU A 75 -36.44 -24.47 -12.78
CA GLU A 75 -37.12 -25.68 -13.26
C GLU A 75 -36.22 -26.92 -13.36
N GLU A 76 -34.88 -26.75 -13.44
CA GLU A 76 -33.91 -27.87 -13.48
C GLU A 76 -33.40 -28.32 -12.10
N PHE A 77 -34.04 -27.90 -11.00
CA PHE A 77 -33.58 -28.19 -9.63
C PHE A 77 -33.91 -29.62 -9.20
N VAL A 78 -33.17 -30.62 -9.70
CA VAL A 78 -33.05 -31.92 -9.03
C VAL A 78 -32.30 -31.68 -7.71
N PRO A 79 -32.80 -32.14 -6.54
CA PRO A 79 -32.09 -31.96 -5.28
C PRO A 79 -30.82 -32.84 -5.27
N MET A 80 -29.73 -32.32 -5.84
CA MET A 80 -28.41 -32.89 -5.71
C MET A 80 -27.90 -32.62 -4.30
N SER A 81 -27.48 -33.71 -3.64
CA SER A 81 -26.75 -33.73 -2.37
C SER A 81 -25.76 -32.57 -2.29
N LYS A 82 -25.85 -31.79 -1.19
CA LYS A 82 -24.94 -30.69 -0.84
C LYS A 82 -23.54 -30.97 -1.38
N PRO A 83 -22.98 -30.12 -2.28
CA PRO A 83 -21.62 -30.34 -2.77
C PRO A 83 -20.71 -30.47 -1.54
N ARG A 84 -19.94 -31.56 -1.48
CA ARG A 84 -18.86 -31.72 -0.49
C ARG A 84 -18.11 -30.41 -0.46
N ILE A 85 -18.06 -29.76 0.70
CA ILE A 85 -17.29 -28.55 0.92
C ILE A 85 -15.86 -28.87 0.49
N SER A 86 -15.46 -28.46 -0.71
CA SER A 86 -14.07 -28.53 -1.12
C SER A 86 -13.32 -27.61 -0.17
N LEU A 87 -12.38 -28.18 0.58
CA LEU A 87 -11.50 -27.38 1.43
C LEU A 87 -10.89 -26.29 0.55
N PRO A 88 -10.87 -25.03 1.01
CA PRO A 88 -10.26 -23.95 0.24
C PRO A 88 -8.82 -24.36 -0.10
N PRO A 89 -8.35 -24.07 -1.32
CA PRO A 89 -7.05 -24.53 -1.78
C PRO A 89 -5.96 -24.02 -0.82
N VAL A 90 -4.97 -24.89 -0.54
CA VAL A 90 -3.87 -24.56 0.36
C VAL A 90 -3.06 -23.39 -0.23
N PRO A 91 -2.76 -22.32 0.54
CA PRO A 91 -1.98 -21.20 0.03
C PRO A 91 -0.59 -21.63 -0.42
N SER A 92 -0.13 -21.07 -1.54
CA SER A 92 1.25 -21.24 -2.00
C SER A 92 2.18 -20.24 -1.31
N PHE A 93 3.46 -20.61 -1.17
CA PHE A 93 4.49 -19.78 -0.55
C PHE A 93 5.70 -19.62 -1.47
N ILE A 94 6.45 -18.56 -1.23
CA ILE A 94 7.77 -18.32 -1.83
C ILE A 94 8.84 -18.76 -0.82
N GLU A 95 9.91 -19.35 -1.31
CA GLU A 95 11.05 -19.76 -0.50
C GLU A 95 11.67 -18.51 0.18
N PRO A 96 11.83 -18.49 1.52
CA PRO A 96 12.36 -17.32 2.25
C PRO A 96 13.73 -16.85 1.74
N GLU A 97 14.52 -17.76 1.20
CA GLU A 97 15.84 -17.44 0.64
C GLU A 97 15.76 -16.48 -0.57
N ILE A 98 14.68 -16.55 -1.36
CA ILE A 98 14.47 -15.60 -2.48
C ILE A 98 14.27 -14.18 -1.92
N MET A 99 13.53 -14.05 -0.83
CA MET A 99 13.37 -12.78 -0.12
C MET A 99 14.71 -12.30 0.43
N ARG A 100 15.42 -13.12 1.21
CA ARG A 100 16.71 -12.74 1.81
C ARG A 100 17.73 -12.29 0.77
N LYS A 101 17.81 -12.97 -0.37
CA LYS A 101 18.69 -12.58 -1.50
C LYS A 101 18.36 -11.20 -2.08
N SER A 102 17.15 -10.68 -1.89
CA SER A 102 16.76 -9.34 -2.34
C SER A 102 17.08 -8.24 -1.33
N LEU A 103 17.34 -8.55 -0.06
CA LEU A 103 17.61 -7.58 1.02
C LEU A 103 19.06 -7.08 0.98
N LYS A 104 19.48 -6.58 -0.19
CA LYS A 104 20.84 -6.08 -0.44
C LYS A 104 20.85 -5.12 -1.62
N LEU A 105 22.03 -4.57 -1.92
CA LEU A 105 22.27 -3.65 -3.04
C LEU A 105 21.38 -2.40 -3.00
N TYR A 106 21.08 -1.93 -1.79
CA TYR A 106 20.20 -0.79 -1.54
C TYR A 106 20.66 0.51 -2.22
N HIS A 107 21.97 0.71 -2.41
CA HIS A 107 22.52 1.85 -3.15
C HIS A 107 21.97 1.98 -4.58
N THR A 108 21.50 0.89 -5.21
CA THR A 108 20.86 0.91 -6.54
C THR A 108 19.35 1.12 -6.50
N ASN A 109 18.72 0.90 -5.35
CA ASN A 109 17.26 0.90 -5.19
C ASN A 109 16.73 2.33 -5.17
N LYS A 110 15.86 2.68 -6.12
CA LYS A 110 15.39 4.06 -6.30
C LYS A 110 14.57 4.57 -5.12
N LEU A 111 13.78 3.71 -4.48
CA LEU A 111 13.07 4.09 -3.27
C LEU A 111 14.05 4.28 -2.10
N PHE A 112 15.09 3.45 -2.00
CA PHE A 112 16.12 3.63 -0.97
C PHE A 112 16.87 4.94 -1.14
N GLN A 113 17.23 5.30 -2.37
CA GLN A 113 17.88 6.58 -2.68
C GLN A 113 17.01 7.77 -2.22
N PHE A 114 15.71 7.72 -2.53
CA PHE A 114 14.75 8.73 -2.08
C PHE A 114 14.67 8.79 -0.54
N LEU A 115 14.41 7.67 0.12
CA LEU A 115 14.25 7.64 1.58
C LEU A 115 15.55 7.99 2.31
N SER A 116 16.72 7.58 1.79
CA SER A 116 18.03 7.91 2.38
C SER A 116 18.34 9.40 2.32
N PHE A 117 17.81 10.11 1.32
CA PHE A 117 17.91 11.56 1.26
C PHE A 117 17.17 12.21 2.44
N HIS A 118 16.02 11.66 2.83
CA HIS A 118 15.21 12.18 3.92
C HIS A 118 15.62 11.66 5.30
N PHE A 119 15.99 10.39 5.43
CA PHE A 119 16.16 9.75 6.74
C PHE A 119 17.62 9.43 7.09
N GLY A 120 18.54 9.63 6.13
CA GLY A 120 19.90 9.11 6.22
C GLY A 120 19.98 7.64 5.80
N GLN A 121 21.18 7.18 5.44
CA GLN A 121 21.40 5.83 4.91
C GLN A 121 21.13 4.74 5.97
N GLU A 122 21.69 4.89 7.17
CA GLU A 122 21.59 3.88 8.23
C GLU A 122 20.14 3.64 8.66
N ALA A 123 19.40 4.71 8.97
CA ALA A 123 18.00 4.59 9.37
C ALA A 123 17.12 4.05 8.24
N THR A 124 17.42 4.39 6.98
CA THR A 124 16.70 3.84 5.83
C THR A 124 16.98 2.34 5.66
N GLU A 125 18.23 1.92 5.83
CA GLU A 125 18.60 0.51 5.71
C GLU A 125 17.96 -0.32 6.82
N GLU A 126 18.04 0.15 8.06
CA GLU A 126 17.36 -0.50 9.20
C GLU A 126 15.86 -0.62 8.94
N LEU A 127 15.24 0.45 8.44
CA LEU A 127 13.81 0.47 8.12
C LEU A 127 13.44 -0.53 7.01
N MET A 128 14.22 -0.57 5.92
CA MET A 128 14.00 -1.52 4.84
C MET A 128 14.18 -2.96 5.29
N LEU A 129 15.19 -3.26 6.09
CA LEU A 129 15.43 -4.60 6.63
C LEU A 129 14.30 -5.02 7.57
N ARG A 130 13.87 -4.14 8.49
CA ARG A 130 12.77 -4.37 9.42
C ARG A 130 11.47 -4.76 8.70
N TYR A 131 11.15 -4.07 7.60
CA TYR A 131 9.95 -4.32 6.83
C TYR A 131 10.10 -5.37 5.72
N HIS A 132 11.27 -6.02 5.61
CA HIS A 132 11.60 -6.92 4.50
C HIS A 132 11.34 -6.24 3.14
N VAL A 133 11.89 -5.06 2.93
CA VAL A 133 11.88 -4.36 1.63
C VAL A 133 13.18 -4.70 0.91
N GLY A 134 13.06 -5.25 -0.29
CA GLY A 134 14.22 -5.67 -1.07
C GLY A 134 14.42 -4.86 -2.34
N THR A 135 15.51 -5.19 -3.02
CA THR A 135 15.88 -4.69 -4.35
C THR A 135 15.60 -5.76 -5.39
N SER A 136 14.88 -5.38 -6.45
CA SER A 136 14.56 -6.25 -7.58
C SER A 136 15.42 -5.90 -8.78
N LYS A 137 15.93 -6.93 -9.47
CA LYS A 137 16.65 -6.80 -10.74
C LYS A 137 15.74 -6.71 -11.96
N HIS A 138 14.41 -6.81 -11.79
CA HIS A 138 13.47 -6.83 -12.91
C HIS A 138 13.47 -5.51 -13.69
N TRP A 139 13.53 -4.38 -12.98
CA TRP A 139 13.83 -3.08 -13.55
C TRP A 139 15.00 -2.46 -12.77
N PRO A 140 15.88 -1.69 -13.41
CA PRO A 140 17.02 -1.07 -12.75
C PRO A 140 16.58 -0.24 -11.53
N GLY A 141 16.99 -0.69 -10.33
CA GLY A 141 16.66 -0.04 -9.07
C GLY A 141 15.21 -0.21 -8.58
N ALA A 142 14.48 -1.19 -9.09
CA ALA A 142 13.14 -1.51 -8.59
C ALA A 142 13.16 -2.00 -7.14
N THR A 143 12.08 -1.71 -6.44
CA THR A 143 11.84 -2.13 -5.06
C THR A 143 10.91 -3.35 -5.06
N VAL A 144 11.10 -4.26 -4.11
CA VAL A 144 10.14 -5.34 -3.82
C VAL A 144 9.63 -5.22 -2.38
N PHE A 145 8.32 -5.10 -2.24
CA PHE A 145 7.64 -5.16 -0.95
C PHE A 145 7.18 -6.60 -0.70
N TRP A 146 7.80 -7.27 0.25
CA TRP A 146 7.47 -8.64 0.57
C TRP A 146 6.25 -8.71 1.50
N GLN A 147 5.32 -9.61 1.17
CA GLN A 147 4.18 -9.95 2.01
C GLN A 147 4.54 -11.20 2.80
N VAL A 148 4.87 -11.01 4.08
CA VAL A 148 5.23 -12.08 5.01
C VAL A 148 4.14 -12.15 6.07
N ASP A 149 3.56 -13.33 6.26
CA ASP A 149 2.48 -13.48 7.23
C ASP A 149 2.99 -13.43 8.68
N ILE A 150 2.07 -13.40 9.64
CA ILE A 150 2.38 -13.42 11.07
C ILE A 150 3.19 -14.65 11.52
N SER A 151 3.20 -15.74 10.73
CA SER A 151 3.98 -16.96 10.98
C SER A 151 5.35 -16.95 10.30
N GLY A 152 5.76 -15.85 9.67
CA GLY A 152 7.06 -15.72 8.98
C GLY A 152 7.11 -16.38 7.59
N ARG A 153 5.98 -16.79 7.02
CA ARG A 153 5.90 -17.42 5.70
C ARG A 153 5.69 -16.38 4.60
N VAL A 154 6.54 -16.41 3.58
CA VAL A 154 6.48 -15.47 2.46
C VAL A 154 5.33 -15.82 1.51
N ARG A 155 4.30 -14.97 1.46
CA ARG A 155 3.13 -15.13 0.58
C ARG A 155 3.40 -14.73 -0.85
N THR A 156 4.03 -13.58 -1.04
CA THR A 156 4.36 -13.02 -2.35
C THR A 156 5.28 -11.81 -2.16
N GLY A 157 5.70 -11.18 -3.26
CA GLY A 157 6.32 -9.87 -3.25
C GLY A 157 5.74 -9.00 -4.37
N LYS A 158 5.55 -7.72 -4.09
CA LYS A 158 5.08 -6.73 -5.05
C LYS A 158 6.27 -5.90 -5.52
N VAL A 159 6.62 -6.02 -6.79
CA VAL A 159 7.74 -5.30 -7.40
C VAL A 159 7.22 -3.99 -8.00
N MET A 160 7.87 -2.87 -7.66
CA MET A 160 7.48 -1.53 -8.07
C MET A 160 8.70 -0.67 -8.40
N LEU A 161 8.59 0.21 -9.39
CA LEU A 161 9.63 1.19 -9.71
C LEU A 161 9.23 2.59 -9.21
N TYR A 162 10.19 3.26 -8.57
CA TYR A 162 10.05 4.62 -8.05
C TYR A 162 11.05 5.55 -8.73
N ASN A 163 10.71 6.83 -8.75
CA ASN A 163 11.65 7.89 -9.05
C ASN A 163 12.43 8.26 -7.78
N SER A 164 13.75 8.35 -7.88
CA SER A 164 14.66 8.60 -6.75
C SER A 164 14.63 10.04 -6.22
N GLU A 165 14.15 11.00 -7.01
CA GLU A 165 14.14 12.42 -6.64
C GLU A 165 12.86 12.80 -5.90
N ASN A 166 11.71 12.31 -6.36
CA ASN A 166 10.41 12.69 -5.79
C ASN A 166 9.67 11.56 -5.08
N GLY A 167 10.24 10.34 -5.05
CA GLY A 167 9.64 9.18 -4.37
C GLY A 167 8.29 8.74 -4.95
N ARG A 168 7.90 9.23 -6.13
CA ARG A 168 6.67 8.84 -6.81
C ARG A 168 6.91 7.59 -7.64
N ARG A 169 5.89 6.75 -7.70
CA ARG A 169 5.87 5.56 -8.54
C ARG A 169 5.89 5.97 -10.03
N ILE A 170 6.74 5.31 -10.80
CA ILE A 170 6.80 5.49 -12.25
C ILE A 170 5.64 4.73 -12.91
N LYS A 171 4.80 5.45 -13.68
CA LYS A 171 3.61 4.90 -14.36
C LYS A 171 3.71 4.93 -15.90
N GLU A 172 4.71 5.61 -16.44
CA GLU A 172 4.93 5.85 -17.87
C GLU A 172 6.34 5.38 -18.28
N PRO A 173 6.54 4.81 -19.49
CA PRO A 173 5.56 4.60 -20.57
C PRO A 173 4.56 3.47 -20.30
N HIS A 174 4.85 2.60 -19.32
CA HIS A 174 3.94 1.57 -18.85
C HIS A 174 3.95 1.50 -17.34
N ASN A 175 2.93 0.86 -16.78
CA ASN A 175 2.84 0.69 -15.36
C ASN A 175 3.89 -0.32 -14.84
N TYR A 176 4.92 0.18 -14.15
CA TYR A 176 5.99 -0.62 -13.55
C TYR A 176 5.56 -1.28 -12.23
N ILE A 177 4.59 -2.20 -12.33
CA ILE A 177 4.21 -3.12 -11.25
C ILE A 177 4.17 -4.54 -11.76
N THR A 178 4.74 -5.46 -10.98
CA THR A 178 4.57 -6.90 -11.18
C THR A 178 4.65 -7.64 -9.85
N TRP A 179 4.35 -8.92 -9.86
CA TRP A 179 4.41 -9.78 -8.68
C TRP A 179 5.51 -10.81 -8.81
N VAL A 180 6.19 -11.10 -7.71
CA VAL A 180 7.31 -12.05 -7.69
C VAL A 180 6.88 -13.44 -8.17
N HIS A 181 5.72 -13.95 -7.75
CA HIS A 181 5.26 -15.28 -8.19
C HIS A 181 5.03 -15.34 -9.71
N SER A 182 4.61 -14.23 -10.34
CA SER A 182 4.51 -14.12 -11.79
C SER A 182 5.89 -14.09 -12.46
N LEU A 183 6.86 -13.38 -11.88
CA LEU A 183 8.24 -13.35 -12.37
C LEU A 183 8.95 -14.71 -12.25
N LEU A 184 8.67 -15.46 -11.19
CA LEU A 184 9.17 -16.81 -10.99
C LEU A 184 8.46 -17.86 -11.86
N LYS A 185 7.42 -17.48 -12.61
CA LYS A 185 6.61 -18.36 -13.45
C LYS A 185 6.11 -19.61 -12.70
N LYS A 186 5.73 -19.46 -11.43
CA LYS A 186 5.21 -20.58 -10.63
C LYS A 186 3.83 -20.99 -11.15
N GLU A 187 3.72 -22.22 -11.65
CA GLU A 187 2.45 -22.80 -12.09
C GLU A 187 1.53 -23.08 -10.89
N ASN A 188 0.22 -22.93 -11.08
CA ASN A 188 -0.82 -23.19 -10.06
C ASN A 188 -0.59 -22.47 -8.71
N PHE A 189 0.06 -21.30 -8.73
CA PHE A 189 0.32 -20.54 -7.51
C PHE A 189 -0.98 -19.99 -6.90
N ASN A 190 -1.38 -20.54 -5.76
CA ASN A 190 -2.54 -20.10 -5.02
C ASN A 190 -2.18 -18.91 -4.12
N LEU A 191 -2.34 -17.70 -4.67
CA LEU A 191 -2.05 -16.46 -3.97
C LEU A 191 -3.08 -16.19 -2.86
N ARG A 192 -2.59 -16.14 -1.62
CA ARG A 192 -3.33 -15.59 -0.48
C ARG A 192 -2.57 -14.40 0.10
N GLN A 193 -2.98 -13.19 -0.27
CA GLN A 193 -2.33 -11.95 0.18
C GLN A 193 -2.49 -11.76 1.68
N CYS A 194 -1.48 -11.15 2.28
CA CYS A 194 -1.44 -10.75 3.68
C CYS A 194 -1.05 -9.26 3.78
N LEU A 195 -1.18 -8.66 4.96
CA LEU A 195 -0.85 -7.24 5.13
C LEU A 195 0.66 -7.03 5.01
N PHE A 196 1.09 -5.93 4.42
CA PHE A 196 2.50 -5.56 4.43
C PHE A 196 2.88 -5.13 5.85
N GLY A 197 3.96 -5.68 6.40
CA GLY A 197 4.35 -5.50 7.80
C GLY A 197 3.61 -6.42 8.78
N GLU A 198 2.79 -7.36 8.32
CA GLU A 198 2.06 -8.30 9.19
C GLU A 198 2.99 -9.13 10.09
N HIS A 199 4.17 -9.51 9.60
CA HIS A 199 5.20 -10.21 10.37
C HIS A 199 5.61 -9.48 11.65
N LEU A 200 5.51 -8.14 11.67
CA LEU A 200 5.86 -7.30 12.82
C LEU A 200 4.85 -7.39 13.96
N LEU A 201 3.62 -7.83 13.70
CA LEU A 201 2.55 -7.92 14.71
C LEU A 201 2.89 -8.88 15.86
N SER A 202 3.74 -9.87 15.58
CA SER A 202 4.17 -10.88 16.54
C SER A 202 5.14 -10.31 17.59
N SER A 203 5.95 -9.33 17.21
CA SER A 203 7.02 -8.76 18.04
C SER A 203 6.48 -7.82 19.13
N ASP A 204 5.37 -7.13 18.86
CA ASP A 204 4.77 -6.18 19.80
C ASP A 204 3.24 -6.27 19.74
N ARG A 205 2.65 -6.83 20.81
CA ARG A 205 1.21 -7.05 20.92
C ARG A 205 0.43 -5.85 21.45
N GLN A 206 1.08 -4.94 22.16
CA GLN A 206 0.42 -3.82 22.86
C GLN A 206 0.44 -2.54 22.03
N ARG A 207 1.46 -2.38 21.19
CA ARG A 207 1.57 -1.21 20.31
C ARG A 207 0.36 -1.08 19.39
N PRO A 208 -0.31 0.08 19.38
CA PRO A 208 -1.43 0.33 18.47
C PRO A 208 -0.99 0.19 17.02
N VAL A 209 -1.88 -0.33 16.19
CA VAL A 209 -1.61 -0.59 14.76
C VAL A 209 -2.15 0.58 13.94
N ALA A 210 -1.34 1.11 13.04
CA ALA A 210 -1.78 2.10 12.06
C ALA A 210 -1.84 1.43 10.68
N LEU A 211 -3.00 1.49 10.01
CA LEU A 211 -3.22 0.87 8.71
C LEU A 211 -3.38 1.94 7.63
N VAL A 212 -2.54 1.84 6.59
CA VAL A 212 -2.54 2.72 5.41
C VAL A 212 -2.78 1.92 4.12
N GLU A 213 -3.02 2.61 3.01
CA GLU A 213 -3.19 1.95 1.71
C GLU A 213 -1.87 1.39 1.16
N SER A 214 -0.82 2.22 1.15
CA SER A 214 0.41 1.94 0.41
C SER A 214 1.57 1.50 1.30
N GLU A 215 2.39 0.58 0.78
CA GLU A 215 3.57 0.06 1.48
C GLU A 215 4.62 1.17 1.73
N LYS A 216 4.77 2.11 0.78
CA LYS A 216 5.65 3.28 0.93
C LYS A 216 5.21 4.15 2.11
N SER A 217 3.91 4.39 2.24
CA SER A 217 3.35 5.25 3.28
C SER A 217 3.55 4.63 4.66
N ALA A 218 3.45 3.29 4.77
CA ALA A 218 3.74 2.58 6.01
C ALA A 218 5.21 2.72 6.43
N LEU A 219 6.16 2.65 5.48
CA LEU A 219 7.59 2.86 5.77
C LEU A 219 7.85 4.25 6.30
N ILE A 220 7.46 5.28 5.54
CA ILE A 220 7.68 6.68 5.91
C ILE A 220 7.03 6.99 7.26
N SER A 221 5.79 6.56 7.45
CA SER A 221 5.06 6.84 8.70
C SER A 221 5.67 6.11 9.90
N SER A 222 6.26 4.92 9.71
CA SER A 222 6.95 4.22 10.79
C SER A 222 8.24 4.89 11.25
N PHE A 223 8.85 5.72 10.41
CA PHE A 223 10.01 6.54 10.78
C PHE A 223 9.57 7.73 11.65
N TYR A 224 8.57 8.49 11.20
CA TYR A 224 8.11 9.70 11.91
C TYR A 224 7.25 9.40 13.14
N LEU A 225 6.48 8.31 13.11
CA LEU A 225 5.51 7.95 14.15
C LEU A 225 5.77 6.51 14.66
N PRO A 226 6.92 6.24 15.31
CA PRO A 226 7.33 4.90 15.74
C PRO A 226 6.46 4.30 16.86
N GLN A 227 5.66 5.14 17.53
CA GLN A 227 4.68 4.73 18.54
C GLN A 227 3.55 3.87 17.98
N TYR A 228 3.38 3.85 16.65
CA TYR A 228 2.45 2.96 15.97
C TYR A 228 3.20 1.84 15.23
N LEU A 229 2.57 0.67 15.15
CA LEU A 229 2.98 -0.39 14.24
C LEU A 229 2.29 -0.15 12.91
N TRP A 230 3.04 0.36 11.92
CA TRP A 230 2.49 0.68 10.60
C TRP A 230 2.45 -0.56 9.72
N ILE A 231 1.27 -0.81 9.14
CA ILE A 231 1.03 -1.87 8.16
C ILE A 231 0.27 -1.32 6.97
N ALA A 232 0.35 -1.99 5.82
CA ALA A 232 -0.35 -1.54 4.62
C ALA A 232 -1.24 -2.64 4.01
N SER A 233 -2.38 -2.24 3.45
CA SER A 233 -3.26 -3.13 2.69
C SER A 233 -2.71 -3.46 1.29
N GLY A 234 -1.78 -2.66 0.77
CA GLY A 234 -1.22 -2.80 -0.57
C GLY A 234 -2.12 -2.24 -1.68
N GLY A 235 -2.96 -1.26 -1.32
CA GLY A 235 -3.91 -0.52 -2.14
C GLY A 235 -5.34 -0.56 -1.56
N LYS A 236 -6.20 0.35 -2.01
CA LYS A 236 -7.62 0.49 -1.59
C LYS A 236 -8.38 -0.83 -1.40
N ASN A 237 -8.19 -1.78 -2.32
CA ASN A 237 -8.85 -3.09 -2.31
C ASN A 237 -7.87 -4.27 -2.13
N GLY A 238 -6.66 -4.04 -1.62
CA GLY A 238 -5.63 -5.08 -1.50
C GLY A 238 -6.00 -6.16 -0.46
N ALA A 239 -5.18 -6.31 0.57
CA ALA A 239 -5.48 -7.19 1.70
C ALA A 239 -6.58 -6.62 2.64
N PHE A 240 -7.54 -5.86 2.11
CA PHE A 240 -8.66 -5.30 2.86
C PHE A 240 -9.87 -6.24 2.84
N ASN A 241 -9.69 -7.44 3.37
CA ASN A 241 -10.73 -8.47 3.45
C ASN A 241 -10.77 -9.11 4.84
N ARG A 242 -11.84 -9.86 5.14
CA ARG A 242 -12.09 -10.45 6.45
C ARG A 242 -10.96 -11.37 6.92
N ASP A 243 -10.40 -12.15 6.00
CA ASP A 243 -9.32 -13.08 6.32
C ASP A 243 -8.04 -12.34 6.70
N ALA A 244 -7.64 -11.36 5.90
CA ALA A 244 -6.45 -10.55 6.17
C ALA A 244 -6.61 -9.70 7.44
N MET A 245 -7.79 -9.12 7.68
CA MET A 245 -8.05 -8.33 8.89
C MET A 245 -8.13 -9.18 10.16
N SER A 246 -8.43 -10.48 10.05
CA SER A 246 -8.55 -11.36 11.22
C SER A 246 -7.27 -11.46 12.05
N VAL A 247 -6.10 -11.19 11.45
CA VAL A 247 -4.81 -11.17 12.14
C VAL A 247 -4.69 -10.03 13.16
N LEU A 248 -5.56 -9.02 13.05
CA LEU A 248 -5.62 -7.86 13.93
C LEU A 248 -6.64 -8.02 15.07
N ARG A 249 -7.23 -9.21 15.25
CA ARG A 249 -8.18 -9.48 16.35
C ARG A 249 -7.59 -9.05 17.70
N ASN A 250 -8.41 -8.38 18.52
CA ASN A 250 -8.04 -7.84 19.83
C ASN A 250 -6.92 -6.78 19.78
N ARG A 251 -6.68 -6.14 18.63
CA ARG A 251 -5.78 -4.99 18.52
C ARG A 251 -6.58 -3.69 18.45
N ARG A 252 -5.92 -2.59 18.86
CA ARG A 252 -6.34 -1.23 18.56
C ARG A 252 -5.76 -0.82 17.21
N VAL A 253 -6.64 -0.49 16.27
CA VAL A 253 -6.30 -0.18 14.88
C VAL A 253 -6.78 1.23 14.54
N LEU A 254 -5.86 2.07 14.08
CA LEU A 254 -6.16 3.39 13.54
C LEU A 254 -6.03 3.34 12.01
N LEU A 255 -7.10 3.69 11.32
CA LEU A 255 -7.17 3.72 9.86
C LEU A 255 -6.72 5.10 9.35
N PHE A 256 -5.79 5.10 8.40
CA PHE A 256 -5.31 6.28 7.69
C PHE A 256 -5.62 6.12 6.19
N PRO A 257 -6.86 6.39 5.76
CA PRO A 257 -7.23 6.30 4.35
C PRO A 257 -6.53 7.40 3.53
N ASP A 258 -6.26 7.11 2.26
CA ASP A 258 -5.85 8.14 1.29
C ASP A 258 -7.00 9.11 1.04
N LEU A 259 -6.70 10.34 0.58
CA LEU A 259 -7.73 11.32 0.24
C LEU A 259 -8.73 10.75 -0.78
N GLY A 260 -10.03 10.82 -0.45
CA GLY A 260 -11.12 10.25 -1.27
C GLY A 260 -11.35 8.74 -1.08
N ALA A 261 -10.66 8.09 -0.14
CA ALA A 261 -10.95 6.71 0.28
C ALA A 261 -11.68 6.63 1.64
N THR A 262 -11.84 7.75 2.34
CA THR A 262 -12.44 7.86 3.67
C THR A 262 -13.79 7.15 3.80
N ASP A 263 -14.75 7.45 2.93
CA ASP A 263 -16.09 6.83 2.96
C ASP A 263 -16.03 5.31 2.74
N TYR A 264 -15.16 4.87 1.84
CA TYR A 264 -14.99 3.45 1.54
C TYR A 264 -14.46 2.71 2.78
N TRP A 265 -13.42 3.24 3.42
CA TRP A 265 -12.84 2.63 4.62
C TRP A 265 -13.81 2.67 5.80
N ASN A 266 -14.55 3.77 5.97
CA ASN A 266 -15.59 3.89 6.97
C ASN A 266 -16.68 2.80 6.79
N SER A 267 -17.12 2.55 5.56
CA SER A 267 -18.09 1.47 5.27
C SER A 267 -17.60 0.07 5.64
N LYS A 268 -16.28 -0.13 5.74
CA LYS A 268 -15.68 -1.42 6.12
C LYS A 268 -15.40 -1.54 7.62
N MET A 269 -15.53 -0.46 8.38
CA MET A 269 -15.27 -0.49 9.83
C MET A 269 -16.20 -1.46 10.55
N GLU A 270 -17.46 -1.61 10.11
CA GLU A 270 -18.40 -2.58 10.70
C GLU A 270 -17.88 -4.02 10.58
N MET A 271 -17.33 -4.37 9.41
CA MET A 271 -16.71 -5.68 9.20
C MET A 271 -15.50 -5.89 10.12
N ILE A 272 -14.68 -4.86 10.31
CA ILE A 272 -13.51 -4.90 11.21
C ILE A 272 -13.96 -5.03 12.67
N ARG A 273 -14.93 -4.24 13.11
CA ARG A 273 -15.51 -4.31 14.47
C ARG A 273 -16.10 -5.68 14.75
N SER A 274 -16.77 -6.30 13.77
CA SER A 274 -17.31 -7.66 13.91
C SER A 274 -16.25 -8.75 14.19
N LEU A 275 -14.97 -8.46 13.96
CA LEU A 275 -13.85 -9.35 14.24
C LEU A 275 -13.29 -9.17 15.66
N GLY A 276 -13.87 -8.29 16.48
CA GLY A 276 -13.36 -7.95 17.82
C GLY A 276 -12.15 -7.02 17.77
N ILE A 277 -12.11 -6.12 16.78
CA ILE A 277 -11.03 -5.16 16.57
C ILE A 277 -11.55 -3.78 16.98
N GLU A 278 -10.82 -3.10 17.87
CA GLU A 278 -11.11 -1.71 18.19
C GLU A 278 -10.56 -0.85 17.06
N VAL A 279 -11.45 -0.26 16.26
CA VAL A 279 -11.08 0.49 15.06
C VAL A 279 -11.61 1.91 15.09
N SER A 280 -10.69 2.84 14.81
CA SER A 280 -10.94 4.27 14.67
C SER A 280 -10.42 4.74 13.31
N LEU A 281 -10.99 5.83 12.80
CA LEU A 281 -10.60 6.41 11.52
C LEU A 281 -10.01 7.81 11.76
N PHE A 282 -8.88 8.09 11.11
CA PHE A 282 -8.21 9.37 11.17
C PHE A 282 -8.56 10.19 9.92
N ASP A 283 -9.51 11.11 10.05
CA ASP A 283 -10.05 11.92 8.94
C ASP A 283 -9.46 13.34 8.85
N PHE A 284 -8.41 13.63 9.63
CA PHE A 284 -7.77 14.96 9.64
C PHE A 284 -7.35 15.41 8.24
N MET A 285 -6.80 14.50 7.42
CA MET A 285 -6.38 14.82 6.06
C MET A 285 -7.58 15.19 5.19
N GLU A 286 -8.66 14.41 5.23
CA GLU A 286 -9.87 14.66 4.44
C GLU A 286 -10.50 16.02 4.78
N ARG A 287 -10.47 16.42 6.06
CA ARG A 287 -11.05 17.69 6.54
C ARG A 287 -10.19 18.91 6.20
N ASN A 288 -8.87 18.77 6.16
CA ASN A 288 -7.94 19.91 6.05
C ASN A 288 -7.23 20.00 4.69
N ALA A 289 -7.31 18.98 3.83
CA ALA A 289 -6.61 18.99 2.56
C ALA A 289 -7.19 20.03 1.58
N THR A 290 -6.30 20.78 0.94
CA THR A 290 -6.66 21.72 -0.14
C THR A 290 -7.15 20.99 -1.38
N LYS A 291 -7.75 21.72 -2.33
CA LYS A 291 -8.21 21.12 -3.59
C LYS A 291 -7.05 20.51 -4.38
N GLU A 292 -5.90 21.18 -4.40
CA GLU A 292 -4.70 20.72 -5.10
C GLU A 292 -4.13 19.44 -4.48
N GLU A 293 -4.13 19.34 -3.15
CA GLU A 293 -3.70 18.14 -2.41
C GLU A 293 -4.63 16.96 -2.68
N ARG A 294 -5.94 17.20 -2.77
CA ARG A 294 -6.93 16.19 -3.14
C ARG A 294 -6.76 15.71 -4.57
N ASP A 295 -6.61 16.63 -5.53
CA ASP A 295 -6.43 16.31 -6.95
C ASP A 295 -5.12 15.55 -7.19
N ALA A 296 -4.08 15.83 -6.39
CA ALA A 296 -2.83 15.11 -6.41
C ALA A 296 -2.87 13.76 -5.65
N GLY A 297 -3.92 13.51 -4.85
CA GLY A 297 -4.13 12.27 -4.11
C GLY A 297 -3.12 12.06 -2.98
N TYR A 298 -2.91 13.09 -2.16
CA TYR A 298 -1.95 13.05 -1.04
C TYR A 298 -2.35 11.98 -0.02
N ASP A 299 -1.33 11.35 0.57
CA ASP A 299 -1.45 10.44 1.70
C ASP A 299 -0.75 10.99 2.96
N ILE A 300 -0.85 10.28 4.09
CA ILE A 300 -0.22 10.68 5.35
C ILE A 300 1.30 10.87 5.22
N ALA A 301 1.96 10.09 4.38
CA ALA A 301 3.39 10.19 4.20
C ALA A 301 3.78 11.46 3.45
N ASP A 302 2.95 11.92 2.51
CA ASP A 302 3.18 13.21 1.84
C ASP A 302 3.07 14.40 2.80
N PHE A 303 2.20 14.32 3.83
CA PHE A 303 2.15 15.32 4.90
C PHE A 303 3.37 15.23 5.83
N LEU A 304 3.77 14.03 6.25
CA LEU A 304 4.92 13.82 7.13
C LEU A 304 6.24 14.27 6.48
N LEU A 305 6.40 14.07 5.17
CA LEU A 305 7.60 14.51 4.43
C LEU A 305 7.74 16.04 4.33
N ARG A 306 6.71 16.82 4.73
CA ARG A 306 6.83 18.29 4.87
C ARG A 306 7.62 18.68 6.11
N GLU A 307 7.64 17.83 7.13
CA GLU A 307 8.52 18.04 8.28
C GLU A 307 9.96 17.69 7.85
N GLU A 308 10.77 18.74 7.72
CA GLU A 308 12.17 18.60 7.32
C GLU A 308 12.98 17.98 8.45
N THR A 309 13.54 16.81 8.19
CA THR A 309 14.54 16.18 9.06
C THR A 309 15.89 16.90 8.95
N LYS A 310 16.75 16.73 9.95
CA LYS A 310 18.12 17.29 9.90
C LYS A 310 18.88 16.75 8.70
N GLU A 311 18.69 15.47 8.40
CA GLU A 311 19.32 14.75 7.30
C GLU A 311 18.88 15.35 5.96
N ALA A 312 17.59 15.63 5.78
CA ALA A 312 17.09 16.28 4.57
C ALA A 312 17.67 17.70 4.40
N ILE A 313 17.72 18.48 5.50
CA ILE A 313 18.32 19.82 5.50
C ILE A 313 19.80 19.74 5.11
N PHE A 314 20.55 18.86 5.78
CA PHE A 314 21.97 18.68 5.54
C PHE A 314 22.28 18.19 4.12
N ASN A 315 21.52 17.22 3.61
CA ASN A 315 21.69 16.73 2.24
C ASN A 315 21.43 17.83 1.20
N ARG A 316 20.43 18.71 1.40
CA ARG A 316 20.25 19.88 0.53
C ARG A 316 21.42 20.84 0.58
N LEU A 317 21.96 21.10 1.77
CA LEU A 317 23.14 21.94 1.92
C LEU A 317 24.34 21.32 1.20
N ILE A 318 24.53 20.00 1.25
CA ILE A 318 25.55 19.30 0.47
C ILE A 318 25.30 19.44 -1.04
N THR A 319 24.05 19.34 -1.49
CA THR A 319 23.71 19.55 -2.92
C THR A 319 24.09 20.95 -3.38
N LEU A 320 23.93 21.96 -2.52
CA LEU A 320 24.33 23.34 -2.81
C LEU A 320 25.85 23.55 -2.70
N ASN A 321 26.49 22.89 -1.73
CA ASN A 321 27.92 22.99 -1.48
C ASN A 321 28.51 21.62 -1.08
N PRO A 322 29.09 20.87 -2.05
CA PRO A 322 29.68 19.57 -1.80
C PRO A 322 30.83 19.56 -0.78
N ALA A 323 31.49 20.70 -0.54
CA ALA A 323 32.57 20.80 0.44
C ALA A 323 32.09 20.54 1.87
N LEU A 324 30.79 20.74 2.16
CA LEU A 324 30.21 20.44 3.47
C LEU A 324 30.31 18.95 3.82
N ARG A 325 30.20 18.06 2.83
CA ARG A 325 30.39 16.62 3.05
C ARG A 325 31.84 16.33 3.46
N MET A 326 32.81 16.92 2.75
CA MET A 326 34.23 16.72 3.07
C MET A 326 34.57 17.22 4.46
N LEU A 327 34.01 18.36 4.89
CA LEU A 327 34.23 18.89 6.24
C LEU A 327 33.68 17.94 7.31
N VAL A 328 32.47 17.43 7.13
CA VAL A 328 31.88 16.48 8.08
C VAL A 328 32.70 15.21 8.18
N GLU A 329 33.12 14.63 7.04
CA GLU A 329 33.92 13.41 7.01
C GLU A 329 35.34 13.62 7.57
N THR A 330 35.96 14.78 7.30
CA THR A 330 37.33 15.08 7.76
C THR A 330 37.39 15.33 9.26
N PHE A 331 36.37 15.97 9.83
CA PHE A 331 36.35 16.40 11.22
C PHE A 331 35.40 15.57 12.11
N ASP A 332 34.84 14.47 11.58
CA ASP A 332 33.89 13.58 12.28
C ASP A 332 32.73 14.34 12.96
N LEU A 333 32.12 15.26 12.22
CA LEU A 333 31.08 16.15 12.75
C LEU A 333 29.72 15.43 12.82
N GLN A 334 28.96 15.67 13.90
CA GLN A 334 27.64 15.07 14.10
C GLN A 334 26.50 16.09 14.02
N LEU A 335 25.36 15.67 13.43
CA LEU A 335 24.15 16.49 13.33
C LEU A 335 23.38 16.53 14.66
N VAL A 336 23.69 17.51 15.51
CA VAL A 336 23.02 17.72 16.79
C VAL A 336 21.70 18.50 16.66
N ASN A 337 20.77 18.29 17.59
CA ASN A 337 19.57 19.14 17.71
C ASN A 337 19.99 20.45 18.37
N VAL A 338 19.70 21.58 17.74
CA VAL A 338 19.72 22.86 18.45
C VAL A 338 18.36 22.98 19.11
N GLU A 339 18.25 22.54 20.37
CA GLU A 339 17.19 23.09 21.22
C GLU A 339 17.40 24.59 21.23
N LYS A 340 16.45 25.35 20.70
CA LYS A 340 16.47 26.81 20.87
C LYS A 340 16.40 27.03 22.37
N ALA A 341 17.54 27.34 22.99
CA ALA A 341 17.57 27.88 24.33
C ALA A 341 16.55 29.03 24.37
N PRO A 342 15.60 29.05 25.32
CA PRO A 342 14.72 30.18 25.46
C PRO A 342 15.61 31.41 25.63
N LEU A 343 15.44 32.40 24.75
CA LEU A 343 16.07 33.71 24.90
C LEU A 343 15.48 34.37 26.16
N SER A 344 15.99 33.99 27.33
CA SER A 344 15.82 34.70 28.58
C SER A 344 17.17 35.23 29.01
N ALA A 345 17.42 36.50 28.69
CA ALA A 345 17.98 37.51 29.60
C ALA A 345 18.58 38.66 28.78
N THR A 346 17.80 39.73 28.69
CA THR A 346 18.26 41.09 29.00
C THR A 346 19.59 41.54 28.38
N VAL A 347 19.53 42.18 27.22
CA VAL A 347 20.43 43.30 26.92
C VAL A 347 19.56 44.51 26.63
N GLN A 348 19.38 45.33 27.66
CA GLN A 348 18.75 46.63 27.56
C GLN A 348 19.51 47.48 26.55
N HIS A 349 18.73 48.18 25.72
CA HIS A 349 19.17 49.33 24.96
C HIS A 349 19.91 50.33 25.86
N THR A 350 21.14 50.67 25.49
CA THR A 350 21.66 52.03 25.69
C THR A 350 22.32 52.50 24.40
N ARG A 351 21.58 53.30 23.63
CA ARG A 351 22.15 54.30 22.72
C ARG A 351 22.78 55.40 23.56
N LYS A 352 24.09 55.60 23.42
CA LYS A 352 24.91 56.82 23.64
C LYS A 352 26.29 56.39 23.13
N GLY A 353 26.87 56.87 22.05
CA GLY A 353 27.03 58.24 21.57
C GLY A 353 28.53 58.41 21.25
N LEU A 354 28.84 59.27 20.28
CA LEU A 354 30.16 59.78 19.90
C LEU A 354 31.07 58.96 18.96
N PHE A 355 31.12 59.45 17.72
CA PHE A 355 32.34 59.60 16.93
C PHE A 355 33.55 60.07 17.76
N LYS A 356 34.73 59.45 17.56
CA LYS A 356 35.91 60.09 16.94
C LYS A 356 37.14 59.17 16.96
N ARG A 357 37.76 59.12 15.76
CA ARG A 357 39.13 58.74 15.36
C ARG A 357 39.64 57.35 15.70
#